data_AF-A0A932NRC7-F1
#
_entry.id   AF-A0A932NRC7-F1
#
_cell.length_a   1.000
_cell.length_b   1.000
_cell.length_c   1.000
_cell.angle_alpha   90.00
_cell.angle_beta   90.00
_cell.angle_gamma   90.00
#
_symmetry.space_group_name_H-M   'P 1'
#
loop_
_entity.id
_entity.type
_entity.pdbx_description
1 polymer ?
#
loop_
_entity_poly.entity_id
_entity_poly.type
_entity_poly.pdbx_seq_one_letter_code
_entity_poly.pdbx_strand_id
1 'polypeptide(L)' 'MDNEEIQQKCTEFVKSLGIPGFIVFGWQKPGDQFGFVYSNHKMPPPVVIKGMSFVLNDFVNKKL' A
#
# COMPACT_ATOMS: atom_id res chain seq x y z
N MET A 1 8.49 -13.88 6.83
CA MET A 1 7.36 -13.03 7.22
C MET A 1 6.21 -13.38 6.31
N ASP A 2 5.07 -13.71 6.90
CA ASP A 2 3.85 -13.93 6.12
C ASP A 2 3.22 -12.57 5.73
N ASN A 3 2.24 -12.61 4.84
CA ASN A 3 1.55 -11.38 4.41
C ASN A 3 0.75 -10.72 5.56
N GLU A 4 0.29 -11.50 6.54
CA GLU A 4 -0.60 -11.04 7.61
C GLU A 4 0.16 -10.21 8.64
N GLU A 5 1.33 -10.68 9.08
CA GLU A 5 2.26 -9.97 9.97
C GLU A 5 2.60 -8.58 9.41
N ILE A 6 2.71 -8.45 8.10
CA ILE A 6 3.12 -7.18 7.47
C ILE A 6 1.97 -6.31 7.08
N GLN A 7 0.82 -6.88 6.77
CA GLN A 7 -0.43 -6.16 6.77
C GLN A 7 -0.65 -5.46 8.13
N GLN A 8 -0.39 -6.16 9.24
CA GLN A 8 -0.50 -5.61 10.60
C GLN A 8 0.51 -4.49 10.83
N LYS A 9 1.81 -4.73 10.60
CA LYS A 9 2.87 -3.71 10.77
C LYS A 9 2.64 -2.45 9.92
N CYS A 10 2.26 -2.62 8.66
CA CYS A 10 1.91 -1.51 7.79
C CYS A 10 0.71 -0.72 8.34
N THR A 11 -0.30 -1.42 8.84
CA THR A 11 -1.48 -0.78 9.42
C THR A 11 -1.16 0.01 10.69
N GLU A 12 -0.34 -0.54 11.57
CA GLU A 12 0.14 0.16 12.76
C GLU A 12 0.97 1.39 12.39
N PHE A 13 1.87 1.25 11.41
CA PHE A 13 2.66 2.36 10.91
C PHE A 13 1.78 3.52 10.41
N VAL A 14 0.84 3.26 9.49
CA VAL A 14 -0.02 4.34 8.96
C VAL A 14 -0.88 4.96 10.06
N LYS A 15 -1.37 4.16 11.02
CA LYS A 15 -2.08 4.67 12.20
C LYS A 15 -1.19 5.57 13.06
N SER A 16 0.08 5.23 13.24
CA SER A 16 1.03 5.98 14.07
C SER A 16 1.32 7.38 13.53
N LEU A 17 1.14 7.60 12.23
CA LEU A 17 1.30 8.92 11.61
C LEU A 17 0.24 9.94 12.09
N GLY A 18 -0.88 9.48 12.65
CA GLY A 18 -1.94 10.33 13.19
C GLY A 18 -2.75 11.12 12.14
N ILE A 19 -2.35 11.06 10.87
CA ILE A 19 -2.96 11.78 9.74
C ILE A 19 -3.68 10.81 8.80
N PRO A 20 -4.80 11.21 8.15
CA PRO A 20 -5.43 10.39 7.14
C PRO A 20 -4.45 10.07 6.01
N GLY A 21 -4.28 8.78 5.70
CA GLY A 21 -3.31 8.31 4.73
C GLY A 21 -3.59 6.89 4.26
N PHE A 22 -2.93 6.49 3.18
CA PHE A 22 -2.88 5.11 2.74
C PHE A 22 -1.46 4.77 2.28
N ILE A 23 -1.12 3.49 2.32
CA ILE A 23 0.12 2.96 1.74
C ILE A 23 -0.18 1.67 0.98
N VAL A 24 0.59 1.44 -0.08
CA VAL A 24 0.75 0.13 -0.72
C VAL A 24 2.22 -0.23 -0.53
N PHE A 25 2.48 -1.39 0.03
CA PHE A 25 3.85 -1.84 0.31
C PHE A 25 4.10 -3.16 -0.40
N GLY A 26 5.17 -3.19 -1.21
CA GLY A 26 5.67 -4.38 -1.88
C GLY A 26 6.97 -4.84 -1.25
N TRP A 27 7.20 -6.16 -1.20
CA TRP A 27 8.47 -6.73 -0.77
C TRP A 27 8.87 -7.95 -1.61
N GLN A 28 10.09 -8.44 -1.39
CA GLN A 28 10.55 -9.72 -1.90
C GLN A 28 10.39 -10.80 -0.82
N LYS A 29 9.73 -11.90 -1.19
CA LYS A 29 9.61 -13.14 -0.45
C LYS A 29 10.76 -14.09 -0.85
N PRO A 30 10.99 -15.18 -0.10
CA PRO A 30 11.90 -16.23 -0.54
C PRO A 30 11.53 -16.79 -1.92
N GLY A 31 12.54 -17.13 -2.73
CA GLY A 31 12.34 -17.77 -4.04
C GLY A 31 11.84 -16.82 -5.13
N ASP A 32 12.33 -15.58 -5.16
CA ASP A 32 12.02 -14.55 -6.18
C ASP A 32 10.53 -14.22 -6.34
N GLN A 33 9.75 -14.54 -5.31
CA GLN A 33 8.35 -14.14 -5.24
C GLN A 33 8.24 -12.74 -4.65
N PHE A 34 7.18 -12.02 -5.02
CA PHE A 34 6.86 -10.72 -4.47
C PHE A 34 5.55 -10.76 -3.69
N GLY A 35 5.47 -9.98 -2.62
CA GLY A 35 4.27 -9.80 -1.83
C GLY A 35 3.83 -8.35 -1.85
N PHE A 36 2.52 -8.15 -1.72
CA PHE A 36 1.93 -6.82 -1.60
C PHE A 36 0.92 -6.81 -0.47
N VAL A 37 0.90 -5.71 0.28
CA VAL A 37 -0.11 -5.38 1.29
C VAL A 37 -0.52 -3.93 1.10
N TYR A 38 -1.68 -3.56 1.63
CA TYR A 38 -2.14 -2.18 1.62
C TYR A 38 -2.77 -1.82 2.96
N SER A 39 -2.68 -0.56 3.38
CA SER A 39 -3.41 -0.10 4.55
C SER A 39 -3.93 1.31 4.33
N ASN A 40 -5.10 1.61 4.87
CA ASN A 40 -5.71 2.93 4.87
C ASN A 40 -6.07 3.34 6.29
N HIS A 41 -5.56 4.49 6.73
CA HIS A 41 -5.91 5.12 7.99
C HIS A 41 -6.86 6.29 7.73
N LYS A 42 -8.11 6.19 8.20
CA LYS A 42 -9.15 7.22 8.10
C LYS A 42 -9.49 7.71 6.68
N MET A 43 -8.79 7.24 5.65
CA MET A 43 -9.13 7.50 4.26
C MET A 43 -10.25 6.57 3.81
N PRO A 44 -11.38 7.12 3.33
CA PRO A 44 -12.47 6.32 2.80
C PRO A 44 -12.01 5.49 1.59
N PRO A 45 -12.45 4.23 1.45
CA PRO A 45 -12.07 3.38 0.33
C PRO A 45 -12.25 4.01 -1.05
N PRO A 46 -13.34 4.76 -1.36
CA PRO A 46 -13.48 5.41 -2.66
C PRO A 46 -12.35 6.41 -2.99
N VAL A 47 -11.84 7.13 -1.98
CA VAL A 47 -10.74 8.09 -2.16
C VAL A 47 -9.44 7.35 -2.44
N VAL A 48 -9.19 6.25 -1.71
CA VAL A 48 -8.01 5.40 -1.91
C VAL A 48 -8.01 4.79 -3.31
N ILE A 49 -9.15 4.23 -3.75
CA ILE A 49 -9.29 3.64 -5.09
C ILE A 49 -9.00 4.69 -6.17
N LYS A 50 -9.60 5.88 -6.08
CA LYS A 50 -9.37 6.97 -7.05
C LYS A 50 -7.89 7.39 -7.09
N GLY A 51 -7.25 7.51 -5.93
CA GLY A 51 -5.81 7.81 -5.83
C GLY A 51 -4.94 6.74 -6.46
N MET A 52 -5.20 5.46 -6.16
CA MET A 52 -4.47 4.34 -6.75
C MET A 52 -4.67 4.24 -8.26
N SER A 53 -5.88 4.48 -8.78
CA SER A 53 -6.13 4.50 -10.23
C SER A 53 -5.30 5.59 -10.92
N PHE A 54 -5.19 6.76 -10.31
CA PHE A 54 -4.32 7.83 -10.82
C PHE A 54 -2.85 7.41 -10.81
N VAL A 55 -2.34 6.91 -9.68
CA VAL A 55 -0.94 6.46 -9.54
C VAL A 55 -0.61 5.35 -10.52
N LEU A 56 -1.49 4.36 -10.69
CA LEU A 56 -1.30 3.26 -11.63
C LEU A 56 -1.25 3.77 -13.08
N ASN A 57 -2.19 4.65 -13.44
CA ASN A 57 -2.20 5.25 -14.77
C ASN A 57 -0.92 6.08 -15.02
N ASP A 58 -0.44 6.82 -14.02
CA ASP A 58 0.80 7.59 -14.12
C ASP A 58 2.01 6.65 -14.28
N PHE A 59 2.09 5.60 -13.48
CA PHE A 59 3.17 4.60 -13.51
C PHE A 59 3.25 3.85 -14.85
N VAL A 60 2.11 3.50 -15.45
CA VAL A 60 2.07 2.81 -16.75
C VAL A 60 2.46 3.73 -17.91
N ASN A 61 2.04 5.00 -17.86
CA ASN A 61 2.20 5.91 -18.98
C ASN A 61 3.49 6.73 -18.93
N LYS A 62 4.05 6.98 -17.74
CA LYS A 62 5.37 7.58 -17.61
C LYS A 62 6.43 6.49 -17.71
N LYS A 63 7.14 6.48 -18.84
CA LYS A 63 8.46 5.85 -18.90
C LYS A 63 9.38 6.66 -18.01
N LEU A 64 9.83 6.07 -16.90
CA LEU A 64 10.98 6.56 -16.14
C LEU A 64 12.16 6.84 -17.06
#